data_AF-A0A955BX22-F1
#
_entry.id   AF-A0A955BX22-F1
#
_cell.length_a   1.000
_cell.length_b   1.000
_cell.length_c   1.000
_cell.angle_alpha   90.00
_cell.angle_beta   90.00
_cell.angle_gamma   90.00
#
_symmetry.space_group_name_H-M   'P 1'
#
loop_
_entity.id
_entity.type
_entity.pdbx_description
1 polymer ?
#
loop_
_entity_poly.entity_id
_entity_poly.type
_entity_poly.pdbx_seq_one_letter_code
_entity_poly.pdbx_strand_id
1 'polypeptide(L)'
;MTLVAEEQVLVIPTELFHSLGHFQGFSADVDRYLSPILSSGQLSYRPRGQMEDDPSFKQLIPYALFRFTEPDGAVRLFQYQRGQGNGEARLRAKRSVGVGGHISTLDVQHDRG
;
A
#
# COMPACT_ATOMS: atom_id res chain seq x y z
N MET A 1 15.95 12.43 24.75
CA MET A 1 15.37 12.33 23.40
C MET A 1 14.79 10.95 23.26
N THR A 2 13.47 10.81 23.30
CA THR A 2 12.81 9.51 23.11
C THR A 2 13.00 9.13 21.65
N LEU A 3 13.73 8.06 21.39
CA LEU A 3 13.85 7.49 20.04
C LEU A 3 12.44 7.10 19.60
N VAL A 4 11.86 7.84 18.66
CA VAL A 4 10.66 7.37 17.97
C VAL A 4 11.11 6.13 17.21
N ALA A 5 10.59 4.96 17.58
CA ALA A 5 10.90 3.73 16.87
C ALA A 5 10.50 3.92 15.40
N GLU A 6 11.42 3.62 14.48
CA GLU A 6 11.17 3.75 13.04
C GLU A 6 10.00 2.86 12.63
N GLU A 7 9.08 3.41 11.81
CA GLU A 7 7.90 2.71 11.31
C GLU A 7 8.30 1.37 10.67
N GLN A 8 7.68 0.28 11.11
CA GLN A 8 7.91 -1.06 10.58
C GLN A 8 6.78 -1.42 9.63
N VAL A 9 7.07 -1.58 8.33
CA VAL A 9 6.08 -1.79 7.27
C VAL A 9 6.09 -3.21 6.74
N LEU A 10 4.93 -3.72 6.35
CA LEU A 10 4.79 -5.07 5.81
C LEU A 10 5.33 -5.17 4.39
N VAL A 11 6.25 -6.10 4.17
CA VAL A 11 6.90 -6.34 2.88
C VAL A 11 6.92 -7.82 2.49
N ILE A 12 7.13 -8.06 1.20
CA ILE A 12 7.49 -9.36 0.62
C ILE A 12 8.76 -9.24 -0.21
N PRO A 13 9.53 -10.32 -0.43
CA PRO A 13 10.59 -10.34 -1.42
C PRO A 13 10.04 -10.08 -2.83
N THR A 14 10.73 -9.27 -3.63
CA THR A 14 10.38 -9.01 -5.03
C THR A 14 10.37 -10.30 -5.86
N GLU A 15 11.23 -11.27 -5.52
CA GLU A 15 11.27 -12.58 -6.18
C GLU A 15 9.96 -13.37 -6.03
N LEU A 16 9.29 -13.28 -4.87
CA LEU A 16 7.97 -13.90 -4.67
C LEU A 16 6.94 -13.31 -5.63
N PHE A 17 6.94 -11.99 -5.82
CA PHE A 17 6.05 -11.36 -6.81
C PHE A 17 6.36 -11.84 -8.24
N HIS A 18 7.64 -11.95 -8.59
CA HIS A 18 8.05 -12.41 -9.91
C HIS A 18 7.66 -13.87 -10.18
N SER A 19 7.79 -14.75 -9.18
CA SER A 19 7.46 -16.17 -9.32
C SER A 19 5.95 -16.40 -9.49
N LEU A 20 5.11 -15.56 -8.88
CA LEU A 20 3.66 -15.60 -9.06
C LEU A 20 3.22 -15.07 -10.44
N GLY A 21 3.99 -14.14 -11.02
CA GLY A 21 3.79 -13.62 -12.36
C GLY A 21 3.96 -12.12 -12.41
N HIS A 22 5.07 -11.68 -12.99
CA HIS A 22 5.38 -10.27 -13.14
C HIS A 22 4.42 -9.58 -14.13
N PHE A 23 3.95 -8.39 -13.76
CA PHE A 23 3.18 -7.50 -14.62
C PHE A 23 3.56 -6.03 -14.38
N GLN A 24 3.20 -5.18 -15.34
CA GLN A 24 3.30 -3.73 -15.23
C GLN A 24 1.91 -3.12 -15.36
N GLY A 25 1.49 -2.30 -14.38
CA GLY A 25 0.17 -1.69 -14.35
C GLY A 25 -0.74 -2.31 -13.29
N PHE A 26 -1.92 -2.79 -13.70
CA PHE A 26 -2.92 -3.39 -12.82
C PHE A 26 -3.25 -4.82 -13.28
N SER A 27 -3.36 -5.74 -12.33
CA SER A 27 -3.89 -7.09 -12.55
C SER A 27 -5.13 -7.29 -11.70
N ALA A 28 -6.23 -7.75 -12.31
CA ALA A 28 -7.48 -8.08 -11.62
C ALA A 28 -7.49 -9.50 -11.05
N ASP A 29 -6.45 -10.29 -11.31
CA ASP A 29 -6.34 -11.69 -10.92
C ASP A 29 -5.93 -11.80 -9.43
N VAL A 30 -6.86 -11.48 -8.53
CA VAL A 30 -6.59 -11.42 -7.09
C VAL A 30 -6.09 -12.75 -6.53
N ASP A 31 -6.72 -13.85 -6.92
CA ASP A 31 -6.44 -15.18 -6.36
C ASP A 31 -5.01 -15.66 -6.69
N ARG A 32 -4.48 -15.26 -7.86
CA ARG A 32 -3.10 -15.54 -8.25
C ARG A 32 -2.06 -14.93 -7.32
N TYR A 33 -2.35 -13.80 -6.67
CA TYR A 33 -1.38 -13.10 -5.84
C TYR A 33 -1.70 -13.21 -4.35
N LEU A 34 -2.94 -12.95 -3.95
CA LEU A 34 -3.27 -12.75 -2.54
C LEU A 34 -3.05 -14.00 -1.69
N SER A 35 -3.70 -15.12 -2.03
CA SER A 35 -3.57 -16.35 -1.24
C SER A 35 -2.13 -16.86 -1.18
N PRO A 36 -1.37 -16.94 -2.30
CA PRO A 36 0.03 -17.36 -2.26
C PRO A 36 0.95 -16.43 -1.46
N ILE A 37 0.73 -15.11 -1.53
CA ILE A 37 1.50 -14.14 -0.73
C ILE A 37 1.25 -14.38 0.77
N LEU A 38 -0.01 -14.50 1.17
CA LEU A 38 -0.39 -14.70 2.58
C LEU A 38 0.10 -16.05 3.13
N SER A 39 0.09 -17.11 2.31
CA SER A 39 0.56 -18.44 2.72
C SER A 39 2.06 -18.67 2.55
N SER A 40 2.80 -17.71 1.97
CA SER A 40 4.23 -17.89 1.62
C SER A 40 5.17 -18.06 2.81
N GLY A 41 4.78 -17.58 3.99
CA GLY A 41 5.67 -17.42 5.15
C GLY A 41 6.78 -16.38 4.94
N GLN A 42 6.74 -15.60 3.86
CA GLN A 42 7.77 -14.61 3.49
C GLN A 42 7.36 -13.16 3.80
N LEU A 43 6.18 -12.97 4.39
CA LEU A 43 5.74 -11.68 4.93
C LEU A 43 6.62 -11.31 6.12
N SER A 44 7.15 -10.09 6.11
CA SER A 44 7.92 -9.57 7.24
C SER A 44 7.70 -8.07 7.42
N TYR A 45 7.77 -7.62 8.67
CA TYR A 45 7.81 -6.20 9.00
C TYR A 45 9.25 -5.74 9.00
N ARG A 46 9.54 -4.64 8.30
CA ARG A 46 10.90 -4.07 8.17
C ARG A 46 10.90 -2.55 8.31
N PRO A 47 12.03 -1.93 8.71
CA PRO A 47 12.12 -0.48 8.86
C PRO A 47 11.84 0.22 7.53
N ARG A 48 10.88 1.15 7.53
CA ARG A 48 10.40 1.81 6.32
C ARG A 48 11.51 2.52 5.56
N GLY A 49 12.39 3.25 6.22
CA GLY A 49 13.46 4.00 5.57
C GLY A 49 14.40 3.09 4.76
N GLN A 50 14.63 1.86 5.23
CA GLN A 50 15.43 0.86 4.49
C GLN A 50 14.65 0.32 3.27
N MET A 51 13.34 0.14 3.40
CA MET A 51 12.50 -0.45 2.34
C MET A 51 12.10 0.55 1.26
N GLU A 52 12.31 1.85 1.46
CA GLU A 52 12.08 2.89 0.44
C GLU A 52 13.11 2.81 -0.70
N ASP A 53 14.33 2.36 -0.40
CA ASP A 53 15.44 2.30 -1.37
C ASP A 53 15.86 0.86 -1.76
N ASP A 54 15.36 -0.18 -1.09
CA ASP A 54 15.73 -1.57 -1.36
C ASP A 54 14.79 -2.24 -2.39
N PRO A 55 15.21 -2.44 -3.65
CA PRO A 55 14.37 -3.05 -4.69
C PRO A 55 14.17 -4.56 -4.50
N SER A 56 14.91 -5.20 -3.60
CA SER A 56 14.74 -6.63 -3.31
C SER A 56 13.45 -6.91 -2.53
N PHE A 57 12.79 -5.87 -2.02
CA PHE A 57 11.49 -5.95 -1.35
C PHE A 57 10.41 -5.13 -2.05
N LYS A 58 9.17 -5.59 -1.92
CA LYS A 58 7.97 -4.82 -2.25
C LYS A 58 7.20 -4.52 -0.98
N GLN A 59 6.86 -3.26 -0.78
CA GLN A 59 5.98 -2.81 0.29
C GLN A 59 4.52 -3.09 -0.07
N LEU A 60 3.77 -3.73 0.82
CA LEU A 60 2.34 -3.96 0.63
C LEU A 60 1.57 -2.71 1.07
N ILE A 61 0.93 -2.04 0.10
CA ILE A 61 0.18 -0.80 0.29
C ILE A 61 -1.29 -1.06 -0.04
N PRO A 62 -2.18 -1.25 0.95
CA PRO A 62 -3.61 -1.18 0.75
C PRO A 62 -3.99 0.13 0.07
N TYR A 63 -4.86 0.05 -0.93
CA TYR A 63 -5.30 1.20 -1.70
C TYR A 63 -6.81 1.13 -1.92
N ALA A 64 -7.54 2.06 -1.32
CA ALA A 64 -9.00 2.11 -1.35
C ALA A 64 -9.50 3.17 -2.33
N LEU A 65 -10.48 2.80 -3.14
CA LEU A 65 -11.24 3.71 -4.00
C LEU A 65 -12.64 3.91 -3.41
N PHE A 66 -13.03 5.15 -3.17
CA PHE A 66 -14.39 5.47 -2.75
C PHE A 66 -15.25 5.78 -3.97
N ARG A 67 -16.27 4.95 -4.18
CA ARG A 67 -17.24 5.07 -5.27
C ARG A 67 -18.62 5.30 -4.70
N PHE A 68 -19.33 6.29 -5.24
CA PHE A 68 -20.75 6.53 -4.97
C PHE A 68 -21.53 6.43 -6.27
N THR A 69 -22.74 5.88 -6.23
CA THR A 69 -23.64 5.81 -7.38
C THR A 69 -24.89 6.62 -7.03
N GLU A 70 -25.17 7.65 -7.82
CA GLU A 70 -26.35 8.51 -7.65
C GLU A 70 -27.65 7.75 -8.00
N PRO A 71 -28.82 8.22 -7.55
CA PRO A 71 -30.11 7.59 -7.86
C PRO A 71 -30.41 7.48 -9.36
N ASP A 72 -29.83 8.36 -10.18
CA ASP A 72 -29.94 8.34 -11.65
C ASP A 72 -28.96 7.37 -12.34
N GLY A 73 -28.15 6.64 -11.55
CA GLY A 73 -27.14 5.69 -12.02
C GLY A 73 -25.76 6.29 -12.29
N ALA A 74 -25.57 7.60 -12.13
CA ALA A 74 -24.27 8.23 -12.38
C ALA A 74 -23.24 7.85 -11.31
N VAL A 75 -22.05 7.41 -11.74
CA VAL A 75 -20.95 7.05 -10.82
C VAL A 75 -20.08 8.27 -10.50
N ARG A 76 -19.81 8.48 -9.21
CA ARG A 76 -18.88 9.48 -8.67
C ARG A 76 -17.72 8.77 -7.97
N LEU A 77 -16.51 9.26 -8.20
CA LEU A 77 -15.30 8.81 -7.50
C LEU A 77 -14.77 9.93 -6.62
N PHE A 78 -14.40 9.59 -5.39
CA PHE A 78 -13.72 10.54 -4.51
C PHE A 78 -12.35 10.90 -5.09
N GLN A 79 -12.08 12.20 -5.17
CA GLN A 79 -10.80 12.75 -5.56
C GLN A 79 -10.41 13.89 -4.64
N TYR A 80 -9.11 14.06 -4.43
CA TYR A 80 -8.59 15.12 -3.60
C TYR A 80 -7.30 15.69 -4.19
N GLN A 81 -6.97 16.92 -3.79
CA GLN A 81 -5.65 17.49 -4.01
C GLN A 81 -4.84 17.31 -2.72
N ARG A 82 -3.61 16.82 -2.85
CA ARG A 82 -2.73 16.66 -1.69
C ARG A 82 -2.38 18.06 -1.15
N GLY A 83 -2.55 18.25 0.16
CA GLY A 83 -2.13 19.48 0.84
C GLY A 83 -0.61 19.66 0.79
N GLN A 84 -0.14 20.91 0.91
CA GLN A 84 1.28 21.33 0.81
C GLN A 84 2.21 20.76 1.91
N GLY A 85 1.75 19.83 2.76
CA GLY A 85 2.35 19.53 4.07
C GLY A 85 3.28 18.33 4.17
N ASN A 86 3.34 17.40 3.21
CA ASN A 86 4.17 16.19 3.35
C ASN A 86 4.94 15.84 2.06
N GLY A 87 6.25 16.12 2.07
CA GLY A 87 7.34 15.31 1.48
C GLY A 87 7.44 15.01 -0.03
N GLU A 88 6.35 14.86 -0.77
CA GLU A 88 6.40 14.38 -2.16
C GLU A 88 6.24 15.52 -3.17
N ALA A 89 7.35 16.18 -3.51
CA ALA A 89 7.38 17.28 -4.47
C ALA A 89 6.82 16.93 -5.86
N ARG A 90 6.86 15.65 -6.25
CA ARG A 90 6.43 15.14 -7.57
C ARG A 90 4.91 15.16 -7.80
N LEU A 91 4.11 15.17 -6.73
CA LEU A 91 2.63 15.07 -6.81
C LEU A 91 1.90 16.39 -6.55
N ARG A 92 2.62 17.50 -6.35
CA ARG A 92 2.14 18.82 -5.90
C ARG A 92 1.11 19.55 -6.78
N ALA A 93 0.60 18.96 -7.86
CA ALA A 93 -0.44 19.56 -8.69
C ALA A 93 -1.43 18.54 -9.32
N LYS A 94 -1.31 17.26 -8.98
CA LYS A 94 -2.14 16.20 -9.58
C LYS A 94 -3.29 15.86 -8.64
N ARG A 95 -4.49 15.71 -9.19
CA ARG A 95 -5.63 15.14 -8.46
C ARG A 95 -5.34 13.67 -8.19
N SER A 96 -5.50 13.25 -6.94
CA SER A 96 -5.36 11.85 -6.53
C SER A 96 -6.75 11.21 -6.45
N VAL A 97 -6.85 9.96 -6.89
CA VAL A 97 -8.06 9.15 -6.80
C VAL A 97 -7.71 7.90 -6.01
N GLY A 98 -8.24 7.80 -4.80
CA GLY A 98 -7.93 6.72 -3.87
C GLY A 98 -6.96 7.08 -2.76
N VAL A 99 -7.07 6.34 -1.66
CA VAL A 99 -6.29 6.54 -0.44
C VAL A 99 -5.54 5.25 -0.14
N GLY A 100 -4.24 5.36 0.15
CA GLY A 100 -3.44 4.23 0.57
C GLY A 100 -2.45 4.60 1.66
N GLY A 101 -1.87 3.57 2.28
CA GLY A 101 -0.91 3.67 3.37
C GLY A 101 -0.20 2.34 3.58
N HIS A 102 0.90 2.36 4.31
CA HIS A 102 1.62 1.13 4.67
C HIS A 102 0.84 0.35 5.74
N ILE A 103 0.95 -0.98 5.71
CA ILE A 103 0.53 -1.83 6.83
C ILE A 103 1.66 -1.81 7.86
N SER A 104 1.41 -1.23 9.02
CA SER A 104 2.38 -1.04 10.10
C SER A 104 2.24 -2.12 11.18
N THR A 105 3.30 -2.38 11.95
CA THR A 105 3.19 -3.22 13.15
C THR A 105 2.21 -2.66 14.17
N LEU A 106 1.95 -1.34 14.14
CA LEU A 106 0.97 -0.67 14.99
C LEU A 106 -0.48 -1.11 14.65
N ASP A 107 -0.75 -1.48 13.40
CA ASP A 107 -2.08 -1.95 12.98
C ASP A 107 -2.42 -3.30 13.62
N VAL A 108 -1.42 -4.15 13.85
CA VAL A 108 -1.58 -5.46 14.52
C VAL A 108 -1.84 -5.30 16.02
N GLN A 109 -1.29 -4.24 16.63
CA GLN A 109 -1.43 -4.01 18.07
C GLN A 109 -2.80 -3.45 18.46
N HIS A 110 -3.54 -2.87 17.52
CA HIS A 110 -4.85 -2.29 17.75
C HIS A 110 -6.01 -3.31 17.76
N ASP A 111 -5.75 -4.59 17.48
CA ASP A 111 -6.76 -5.66 17.37
C ASP A 111 -7.02 -6.42 18.69
N ARG A 112 -6.85 -5.75 19.84
CA ARG A 112 -7.29 -6.25 21.15
C ARG A 112 -8.48 -5.42 21.65
N GLY A 113 -9.61 -5.55 20.95
CA GLY A 113 -10.94 -5.11 21.38
C GLY A 113 -11.78 -6.28 21.83
#